data_AF-A0A8F5BNP1-F1
#
_entry.id   AF-A0A8F5BNP1-F1
#
_cell.length_a   1.000
_cell.length_b   1.000
_cell.length_c   1.000
_cell.angle_alpha   90.00
_cell.angle_beta   90.00
_cell.angle_gamma   90.00
#
_symmetry.space_group_name_H-M   'P 1'
#
loop_
_entity.id
_entity.type
_entity.pdbx_description
1 polymer ?
#
loop_
_entity_poly.entity_id
_entity_poly.type
_entity_poly.pdbx_seq_one_letter_code
_entity_poly.pdbx_strand_id
1 'polypeptide(L)'
;MPKIREISDKGIDIVGTVYSLKKQPLSIYIDGYKIYIIPPEEVILTYLEAWKFWESSEDKIKAVLVYCAQHSKLDFNYLKEEAERRGVSDYLGKLNDYC
;
A
#
# COMPACT_ATOMS: atom_id res chain seq x y z
N MET A 1 18.31 17.07 9.36
CA MET A 1 17.07 16.63 8.71
C MET A 1 17.47 16.03 7.37
N PRO A 2 17.27 14.72 7.12
CA PRO A 2 17.64 14.12 5.85
C PRO A 2 16.90 14.85 4.72
N LYS A 3 17.60 15.17 3.63
CA LYS A 3 17.03 15.94 2.53
C LYS A 3 16.09 15.03 1.75
N ILE A 4 14.84 15.46 1.56
CA ILE A 4 13.74 14.72 0.91
C ILE A 4 14.17 13.99 -0.38
N ARG A 5 15.10 14.57 -1.15
CA ARG A 5 15.67 13.95 -2.37
C ARG A 5 16.31 12.59 -2.16
N GLU A 6 17.14 12.42 -1.12
CA GLU A 6 17.89 11.16 -0.90
C GLU A 6 16.97 9.97 -0.56
N ILE A 7 15.78 10.29 -0.04
CA ILE A 7 14.73 9.34 0.33
C ILE A 7 13.88 9.00 -0.91
N SER A 8 13.52 10.02 -1.69
CA SER A 8 12.75 9.87 -2.93
C SER A 8 13.49 9.06 -4.00
N ASP A 9 14.80 9.24 -4.15
CA ASP A 9 15.64 8.47 -5.10
C ASP A 9 15.68 6.95 -4.77
N LYS A 10 15.32 6.58 -3.53
CA LYS A 10 15.21 5.18 -3.08
C LYS A 10 13.78 4.63 -3.16
N GLY A 11 12.85 5.39 -3.75
CA GLY A 11 11.43 5.02 -3.79
C GLY A 11 10.76 5.06 -2.42
N ILE A 12 11.32 5.81 -1.46
CA ILE A 12 10.70 6.03 -0.16
C ILE A 12 9.99 7.38 -0.22
N ASP A 13 8.71 7.41 0.16
CA ASP A 13 7.90 8.63 0.20
C ASP A 13 7.43 8.92 1.63
N ILE A 14 7.46 10.20 2.04
CA ILE A 14 6.92 10.65 3.32
C ILE A 14 5.53 11.20 3.04
N VAL A 15 4.55 10.30 3.05
CA VAL A 15 3.16 10.61 2.69
C VAL A 15 2.37 11.32 3.79
N GLY A 16 2.96 11.55 4.96
CA GLY A 16 2.35 12.29 6.06
C GLY A 16 3.10 12.12 7.39
N THR A 17 2.69 12.91 8.39
CA THR A 17 3.19 12.81 9.79
C THR A 17 2.20 12.14 10.73
N VAL A 18 0.99 11.87 10.25
CA VAL A 18 -0.10 11.24 11.01
C VAL A 18 -0.61 10.03 10.23
N TYR A 19 -0.83 8.93 10.94
CA TYR A 19 -1.36 7.70 10.36
C TYR A 19 -2.76 7.43 10.95
N SER A 20 -3.76 7.35 10.08
CA SER A 20 -5.18 7.20 10.45
C SER A 20 -5.86 5.98 9.83
N LEU A 21 -5.09 5.13 9.14
CA LEU A 21 -5.64 3.94 8.50
C LEU A 21 -5.90 2.83 9.54
N LYS A 22 -6.73 1.86 9.15
CA LYS A 22 -7.33 0.90 10.09
C LYS A 22 -6.33 -0.18 10.50
N LYS A 23 -5.51 -0.69 9.58
CA LYS A 23 -4.45 -1.66 9.91
C LYS A 23 -3.30 -0.91 10.58
N GLN A 24 -2.79 -1.41 11.71
CA GLN A 24 -1.68 -0.78 12.41
C GLN A 24 -0.42 -0.74 11.51
N PRO A 25 0.36 0.36 11.55
CA PRO A 25 1.55 0.48 10.72
C PRO A 25 2.60 -0.54 11.13
N LEU A 26 3.37 -1.01 10.16
CA LEU A 26 4.56 -1.80 10.41
C LEU A 26 5.63 -0.90 11.03
N SER A 27 6.48 -1.43 11.91
CA SER A 27 7.57 -0.64 12.49
C SER A 27 8.91 -1.34 12.35
N ILE A 28 9.93 -0.58 11.98
CA ILE A 28 11.33 -1.03 11.96
C ILE A 28 12.19 -0.07 12.79
N TYR A 29 13.30 -0.57 13.33
CA TYR A 29 14.27 0.22 14.07
C TYR A 29 15.57 0.30 13.28
N ILE A 30 16.03 1.52 12.97
CA ILE A 30 17.28 1.77 12.25
C ILE A 30 18.03 2.88 12.99
N ASP A 31 19.28 2.64 13.39
CA ASP A 31 20.18 3.62 14.02
C ASP A 31 19.55 4.43 15.18
N GLY A 32 18.76 3.75 16.02
CA GLY A 32 18.05 4.37 17.15
C GLY A 32 16.75 5.09 16.80
N TYR A 33 16.37 5.13 15.52
CA TYR A 33 15.10 5.69 15.06
C TYR A 33 14.07 4.58 14.82
N LYS A 34 12.84 4.82 15.30
CA LYS A 34 11.68 3.98 14.99
C LYS A 34 10.97 4.55 13.76
N ILE A 35 10.94 3.78 12.69
CA ILE A 35 10.29 4.15 11.42
C ILE A 35 8.99 3.37 11.31
N TYR A 36 7.92 4.06 10.94
CA TYR A 36 6.62 3.47 10.65
C TYR A 36 6.41 3.37 9.14
N ILE A 37 5.91 2.23 8.69
CA ILE A 37 5.69 1.92 7.27
C ILE A 37 4.24 1.51 7.11
N ILE A 38 3.59 2.05 6.07
CA ILE A 38 2.22 1.69 5.73
C ILE A 38 2.19 0.20 5.36
N PRO A 39 1.27 -0.61 5.92
CA PRO A 39 1.13 -2.01 5.56
C PRO A 39 0.81 -2.19 4.07
N PRO A 40 1.33 -3.23 3.43
CA PRO A 40 1.12 -3.44 1.99
C PRO A 40 -0.36 -3.56 1.64
N GLU A 41 -1.22 -4.07 2.52
CA GLU A 41 -2.66 -4.17 2.30
C GLU A 41 -3.31 -2.79 2.16
N GLU A 42 -2.94 -1.86 3.04
CA GLU A 42 -3.44 -0.47 3.00
C GLU A 42 -2.98 0.24 1.73
N VAL A 43 -1.72 0.01 1.31
CA VAL A 43 -1.18 0.53 0.06
C VAL A 43 -1.96 -0.02 -1.15
N ILE A 44 -2.19 -1.34 -1.21
CA ILE A 44 -2.97 -1.97 -2.28
C ILE A 44 -4.38 -1.37 -2.33
N LEU A 45 -5.08 -1.31 -1.20
CA LEU A 45 -6.45 -0.79 -1.14
C LEU A 45 -6.55 0.65 -1.64
N THR A 46 -5.64 1.52 -1.22
CA THR A 46 -5.59 2.90 -1.70
C THR A 46 -5.36 2.99 -3.21
N TYR A 47 -4.48 2.16 -3.77
CA TYR A 47 -4.28 2.12 -5.21
C TYR A 47 -5.46 1.51 -5.98
N LEU A 48 -6.16 0.54 -5.39
CA LEU A 48 -7.40 0.00 -5.98
C LEU A 48 -8.51 1.05 -6.00
N GLU A 49 -8.65 1.86 -4.95
CA GLU A 49 -9.56 3.00 -4.92
C GLU A 49 -9.20 3.99 -6.05
N ALA A 50 -7.94 4.39 -6.15
CA ALA A 50 -7.42 5.27 -7.21
C ALA A 50 -7.69 4.72 -8.61
N TRP A 51 -7.42 3.43 -8.83
CA TRP A 51 -7.69 2.78 -10.11
C TRP A 51 -9.20 2.73 -10.41
N LYS A 52 -10.03 2.39 -9.44
CA LYS A 52 -11.48 2.22 -9.66
C LYS A 52 -12.22 3.53 -9.87
N PHE A 53 -12.03 4.50 -8.99
CA PHE A 53 -12.89 5.69 -8.95
C PHE A 53 -12.29 6.89 -9.69
N TRP A 54 -10.98 6.87 -10.00
CA TRP A 54 -10.28 7.92 -10.73
C TRP A 54 -9.62 7.42 -12.02
N GLU A 55 -9.86 6.17 -12.42
CA GLU A 55 -9.32 5.56 -13.64
C GLU A 55 -7.78 5.65 -13.76
N SER A 56 -7.09 5.68 -12.62
CA SER A 56 -5.63 5.83 -12.59
C SER A 56 -4.92 4.56 -13.08
N SER A 57 -4.40 4.61 -14.30
CA SER A 57 -3.63 3.51 -14.88
C SER A 57 -2.26 3.33 -14.21
N GLU A 58 -1.70 4.40 -13.64
CA GLU A 58 -0.46 4.36 -12.87
C GLU A 58 -0.66 3.58 -11.56
N ASP A 59 -1.73 3.86 -10.84
CA ASP A 59 -2.02 3.18 -9.56
C ASP A 59 -2.44 1.73 -9.77
N LYS A 60 -3.03 1.38 -10.92
CA LYS A 60 -3.17 -0.04 -11.33
C LYS A 60 -1.82 -0.75 -11.29
N ILE A 61 -0.80 -0.19 -11.95
CA ILE A 61 0.52 -0.82 -12.04
C ILE A 61 1.13 -0.95 -10.63
N LYS A 62 1.04 0.09 -9.81
CA LYS A 62 1.54 0.06 -8.43
C LYS A 62 0.82 -0.99 -7.57
N ALA A 63 -0.51 -1.10 -7.68
CA ALA A 63 -1.29 -2.12 -6.98
C ALA A 63 -0.81 -3.53 -7.33
N VAL A 64 -0.64 -3.82 -8.62
CA VAL A 64 -0.12 -5.11 -9.11
C VAL A 64 1.28 -5.39 -8.55
N LEU A 65 2.19 -4.40 -8.62
CA LEU A 65 3.57 -4.56 -8.15
C LEU A 65 3.63 -4.88 -6.65
N VAL A 66 2.90 -4.12 -5.82
CA VAL A 66 2.88 -4.34 -4.36
C VAL A 66 2.21 -5.68 -4.03
N TYR A 67 1.09 -5.99 -4.68
CA TYR A 67 0.37 -7.25 -4.48
C TYR A 67 1.24 -8.47 -4.80
N CYS A 68 1.85 -8.52 -5.98
CA CYS A 68 2.70 -9.64 -6.37
C CYS A 68 3.98 -9.72 -5.52
N ALA A 69 4.64 -8.59 -5.22
CA ALA A 69 5.89 -8.58 -4.46
C ALA A 69 5.70 -8.98 -2.99
N GLN A 70 4.55 -8.68 -2.40
CA GLN A 70 4.24 -8.98 -1.00
C GLN A 70 3.29 -10.15 -0.83
N HIS A 71 2.89 -10.84 -1.91
CA HIS A 71 1.82 -11.85 -1.91
C HIS A 71 1.91 -12.86 -0.77
N SER A 72 3.10 -13.41 -0.50
CA SER A 72 3.33 -14.40 0.56
C SER A 72 3.24 -13.86 1.99
N LYS A 73 3.17 -12.54 2.17
CA LYS A 73 3.11 -11.84 3.45
C LYS A 73 1.79 -11.09 3.66
N LEU A 74 0.91 -11.07 2.66
CA LEU A 74 -0.37 -10.35 2.75
C LEU A 74 -1.31 -11.05 3.72
N ASP A 75 -1.95 -10.23 4.56
CA ASP A 75 -3.14 -10.61 5.30
C ASP A 75 -4.36 -10.55 4.38
N PHE A 76 -4.62 -11.66 3.68
CA PHE A 76 -5.74 -11.76 2.74
C PHE A 76 -7.12 -11.62 3.38
N ASN A 77 -7.26 -11.95 4.67
CA ASN A 77 -8.55 -11.80 5.35
C ASN A 77 -8.86 -10.31 5.52
N TYR A 78 -7.90 -9.55 6.06
CA TYR A 78 -8.02 -8.10 6.17
C TYR A 78 -8.24 -7.45 4.79
N LEU A 79 -7.45 -7.85 3.79
CA LEU A 79 -7.52 -7.27 2.45
C LEU A 79 -8.90 -7.47 1.80
N LYS A 80 -9.51 -8.65 1.95
CA LYS A 80 -10.85 -8.96 1.42
C LYS A 80 -11.94 -8.17 2.14
N GLU A 81 -11.95 -8.19 3.47
CA GLU A 81 -12.96 -7.48 4.28
C GLU A 81 -12.92 -5.97 4.00
N GLU A 82 -11.72 -5.42 3.94
CA GLU A 82 -11.54 -3.98 3.77
C GLU A 82 -11.78 -3.55 2.31
N ALA A 83 -11.46 -4.39 1.33
CA ALA A 83 -11.82 -4.14 -0.07
C ALA A 83 -13.35 -4.11 -0.26
N GLU A 84 -14.09 -4.96 0.43
CA GLU A 84 -15.56 -4.95 0.40
C GLU A 84 -16.10 -3.65 1.01
N ARG A 85 -15.59 -3.27 2.18
CA ARG A 85 -15.97 -2.02 2.86
C ARG A 85 -15.70 -0.77 2.00
N ARG A 86 -14.60 -0.75 1.26
CA ARG A 86 -14.21 0.36 0.36
C ARG A 86 -14.84 0.25 -1.04
N GLY A 87 -15.58 -0.82 -1.31
CA GLY A 87 -16.23 -1.03 -2.60
C GLY A 87 -15.25 -1.28 -3.74
N VAL A 88 -14.12 -1.95 -3.49
CA VAL A 88 -13.08 -2.27 -4.50
C VAL A 88 -12.81 -3.77 -4.65
N SER A 89 -13.65 -4.65 -4.09
CA SER A 89 -13.49 -6.12 -4.18
C SER A 89 -13.41 -6.64 -5.62
N ASP A 90 -14.17 -6.05 -6.53
CA ASP A 90 -14.15 -6.35 -7.96
C ASP A 90 -12.81 -6.02 -8.62
N TYR A 91 -12.08 -5.03 -8.11
CA TYR A 91 -10.75 -4.67 -8.58
C TYR A 91 -9.66 -5.48 -7.89
N LEU A 92 -9.83 -5.82 -6.61
CA LEU A 92 -8.94 -6.76 -5.92
C LEU A 92 -8.92 -8.11 -6.63
N GLY A 93 -10.08 -8.62 -7.06
CA GLY A 93 -10.18 -9.87 -7.80
C GLY A 93 -9.38 -9.90 -9.10
N LYS A 94 -9.27 -8.77 -9.79
CA LYS A 94 -8.49 -8.62 -11.05
C LYS A 94 -6.98 -8.77 -10.81
N LEU A 95 -6.49 -8.57 -9.59
CA LEU A 95 -5.05 -8.68 -9.31
C LEU A 95 -4.53 -10.12 -9.45
N ASN A 96 -5.38 -11.13 -9.25
CA ASN A 96 -5.03 -12.56 -9.41
C ASN A 96 -4.72 -12.97 -10.86
N ASP A 97 -4.95 -12.09 -11.83
CA ASP A 97 -4.61 -12.38 -13.23
C ASP A 97 -3.14 -12.01 -13.56
N TYR A 98 -2.44 -11.35 -12.63
CA TYR A 98 -1.08 -10.81 -12.83
C TYR A 98 0.00 -11.54 -12.04
N CYS A 99 -0.42 -12.26 -11.00
CA CYS A 99 0.34 -13.24 -10.24
C CYS A 99 -0.62 -14.35 -9.82
#